data_AF-A0A1V5KC38-F1
#
_entry.id   AF-A0A1V5KC38-F1
#
_cell.length_a   1.000
_cell.length_b   1.000
_cell.length_c   1.000
_cell.angle_alpha   90.00
_cell.angle_beta   90.00
_cell.angle_gamma   90.00
#
_symmetry.space_group_name_H-M   'P 1'
#
loop_
_entity.id
_entity.type
_entity.pdbx_description
1 polymer ?
#
loop_
_entity_poly.entity_id
_entity_poly.type
_entity_poly.pdbx_seq_one_letter_code
_entity_poly.pdbx_strand_id
1 'polypeptide(L)' 'MTTFPGQGMNGPVTLVHIVTRRKELNALTREVKALAPDAFFFIEPATFVNKLYRPDLLTSSRRRGLMDKL' A
#
# COMPACT_ATOMS: atom_id res chain seq x y z
N MET A 1 11.37 5.06 3.17
CA MET A 1 11.49 3.68 3.66
C MET A 1 11.75 3.76 5.15
N THR A 2 11.06 2.92 5.92
CA THR A 2 11.28 2.80 7.37
C THR A 2 11.46 1.33 7.70
N THR A 3 12.50 0.99 8.45
CA THR A 3 12.76 -0.38 8.89
C THR A 3 12.51 -0.50 10.38
N PHE A 4 12.05 -1.67 10.81
CA PHE A 4 11.84 -1.97 12.21
C PHE A 4 12.06 -3.46 12.48
N PRO A 5 12.57 -3.81 13.67
CA PRO A 5 12.68 -5.21 14.07
C PRO A 5 11.28 -5.79 14.27
N GLY A 6 11.11 -7.06 13.90
CA GLY A 6 9.88 -7.81 14.10
C GLY A 6 10.16 -9.29 14.36
N GLN A 7 9.11 -10.04 14.67
CA GLN A 7 9.18 -11.50 14.84
C GLN A 7 8.41 -12.17 13.70
N GLY A 8 9.12 -12.92 12.87
CA GLY A 8 8.55 -13.78 11.84
C GLY A 8 8.27 -15.18 12.40
N MET A 9 7.68 -16.04 11.56
CA MET A 9 7.34 -17.41 11.93
C MET A 9 8.56 -18.22 12.43
N ASN A 10 9.73 -17.98 11.84
CA ASN A 10 10.96 -18.74 12.11
C ASN A 10 12.00 -17.97 12.95
N GLY A 11 11.62 -16.85 13.56
CA GLY A 11 12.55 -16.04 14.35
C GLY A 11 12.53 -14.55 14.02
N PRO A 12 13.51 -13.78 14.50
CA PRO A 12 13.57 -12.34 14.30
C PRO A 12 13.73 -11.99 12.81
N VAL A 13 12.99 -10.98 12.36
CA VAL A 13 13.03 -10.47 10.98
C VAL A 13 13.17 -8.96 10.98
N THR A 14 13.64 -8.40 9.87
CA THR A 14 13.57 -6.95 9.63
C THR A 14 12.36 -6.66 8.75
N LEU A 15 11.40 -5.91 9.29
CA LEU A 15 10.25 -5.45 8.54
C LEU A 15 10.60 -4.14 7.83
N VAL A 16 10.20 -4.03 6.55
CA VAL A 16 10.47 -2.85 5.72
C VAL A 16 9.15 -2.26 5.27
N HIS A 17 8.87 -1.03 5.71
CA HIS A 17 7.71 -0.27 5.27
C HIS A 17 8.10 0.72 4.17
N ILE A 18 7.47 0.56 3.00
CA ILE A 18 7.74 1.36 1.81
C ILE A 18 6.44 2.05 1.38
N VAL A 19 6.46 3.38 1.36
CA VAL A 19 5.41 4.17 0.73
C VAL A 19 5.82 4.41 -0.73
N THR A 20 4.96 4.03 -1.66
CA THR A 20 5.22 4.19 -3.09
C THR A 20 3.97 4.64 -3.85
N ARG A 21 4.15 5.15 -5.07
CA ARG A 21 3.02 5.43 -5.98
C ARG A 21 2.51 4.12 -6.55
N ARG A 22 1.18 4.01 -6.73
CA ARG A 22 0.55 2.80 -7.29
C ARG A 22 1.15 2.34 -8.63
N LYS A 23 1.59 3.27 -9.47
CA LYS A 23 2.23 2.96 -10.76
C LYS A 23 3.60 2.28 -10.62
N GLU A 24 4.32 2.54 -9.53
CA GLU A 24 5.66 1.98 -9.28
C GLU A 24 5.60 0.64 -8.52
N LEU A 25 4.44 0.29 -7.96
CA LEU A 25 4.24 -0.90 -7.14
C LEU A 25 4.65 -2.20 -7.86
N ASN A 26 4.31 -2.32 -9.14
CA ASN A 26 4.63 -3.52 -9.92
C ASN A 26 6.13 -3.67 -10.15
N ALA A 27 6.84 -2.57 -10.45
CA ALA A 27 8.28 -2.58 -10.63
C ALA A 27 8.98 -2.94 -9.31
N LEU A 28 8.59 -2.28 -8.22
CA LEU A 28 9.12 -2.54 -6.88
C LEU A 28 8.90 -3.98 -6.44
N THR A 29 7.69 -4.52 -6.64
CA THR A 29 7.37 -5.91 -6.28
C THR A 29 8.23 -6.90 -7.06
N ARG A 30 8.51 -6.62 -8.34
CA ARG A 30 9.37 -7.45 -9.17
C ARG A 30 10.82 -7.44 -8.68
N GLU A 31 11.33 -6.27 -8.34
CA GLU A 31 12.68 -6.12 -7.80
C GLU A 31 12.84 -6.83 -6.46
N VAL A 32 11.87 -6.66 -5.55
CA VAL A 32 11.88 -7.34 -4.24
C VAL A 32 11.88 -8.85 -4.41
N LYS A 33 11.02 -9.40 -5.27
CA LYS A 33 10.98 -10.86 -5.53
C LYS A 33 12.25 -11.39 -6.19
N ALA A 34 12.93 -10.58 -7.01
CA ALA A 34 14.20 -10.96 -7.61
C ALA A 34 15.34 -10.98 -6.56
N LEU A 35 15.31 -10.05 -5.61
CA LEU A 35 16.32 -9.92 -4.55
C LEU A 35 16.11 -10.93 -3.41
N ALA A 36 14.86 -11.12 -2.99
CA ALA A 36 14.46 -11.97 -1.89
C ALA A 36 13.19 -12.75 -2.29
N PRO A 37 13.35 -13.92 -2.93
CA PRO A 37 12.23 -14.73 -3.42
C PRO A 37 11.28 -15.23 -2.33
N ASP A 38 11.77 -15.33 -1.09
CA ASP A 38 11.06 -15.75 0.11
C ASP A 38 10.42 -14.58 0.88
N ALA A 39 10.63 -13.34 0.43
CA ALA A 39 10.06 -12.17 1.08
C ALA A 39 8.53 -12.17 0.98
N PHE A 40 7.87 -11.96 2.12
CA PHE A 40 6.44 -11.71 2.20
C PHE A 40 6.19 -10.21 2.32
N PHE A 41 5.10 -9.74 1.71
CA PHE A 41 4.67 -8.36 1.80
C PHE A 41 3.15 -8.29 1.72
N PHE A 42 2.60 -7.25 2.33
CA PHE A 42 1.20 -6.87 2.17
C PHE A 42 1.14 -5.44 1.63
N ILE A 43 0.11 -5.14 0.85
CA ILE A 43 -0.06 -3.84 0.21
C ILE A 43 -1.33 -3.22 0.77
N GLU A 44 -1.18 -2.13 1.52
CA GLU A 44 -2.31 -1.33 1.99
C GLU A 44 -2.48 -0.09 1.10
N PRO A 45 -3.66 0.10 0.48
CA PRO A 45 -3.91 1.35 -0.22
C PRO A 45 -3.94 2.50 0.80
N ALA A 46 -3.26 3.60 0.50
CA ALA A 46 -3.21 4.77 1.37
C ALA A 46 -4.60 5.31 1.76
N THR A 47 -5.63 5.07 0.93
CA THR A 47 -7.03 5.39 1.26
C THR A 47 -7.58 4.61 2.46
N PHE A 48 -7.10 3.39 2.73
CA PHE A 48 -7.48 2.63 3.92
C PHE A 48 -6.74 3.10 5.17
N VAL A 49 -5.46 3.46 5.03
CA VAL A 49 -4.69 4.10 6.11
C VAL A 49 -5.31 5.45 6.50
N ASN A 50 -5.74 6.24 5.51
CA ASN A 50 -6.38 7.53 5.74
C ASN A 50 -7.77 7.39 6.37
N LYS A 51 -8.51 6.29 6.15
CA LYS A 51 -9.81 6.06 6.82
C LYS A 51 -9.68 5.89 8.34
N LEU A 52 -8.55 5.37 8.83
CA LEU A 52 -8.26 5.37 10.28
C LEU A 52 -8.04 6.79 10.82
N TYR A 53 -7.64 7.73 9.97
CA TYR A 53 -7.31 9.12 10.33
C TYR A 53 -8.36 10.17 9.93
N ARG A 54 -9.30 9.86 9.02
CA ARG A 54 -10.28 10.76 8.39
C ARG A 54 -11.58 10.01 8.03
N PRO A 55 -12.50 9.81 8.99
CA PRO A 55 -13.78 9.13 8.75
C PRO A 55 -14.75 9.90 7.82
N ASP A 56 -14.47 11.16 7.50
CA ASP A 56 -15.27 12.10 6.72
C ASP A 56 -15.12 11.98 5.19
N LEU A 57 -14.08 11.28 4.70
CA LEU A 57 -13.81 11.12 3.26
C LEU A 57 -14.78 10.19 2.51
N LEU A 58 -15.79 9.62 3.18
CA LEU A 58 -16.79 8.72 2.59
C LEU A 58 -17.80 9.41 1.65
N THR A 59 -17.77 10.75 1.50
CA THR A 59 -18.82 11.50 0.79
C THR A 59 -18.41 12.11 -0.56
N SER A 60 -17.14 12.06 -0.98
CA SER A 60 -16.72 12.74 -2.23
C SER A 60 -16.69 11.86 -3.48
N SER A 61 -16.89 10.54 -3.38
CA SER A 61 -16.85 9.65 -4.55
C SER A 61 -18.19 9.50 -5.29
N ARG A 62 -19.13 10.43 -5.11
CA ARG A 62 -20.44 10.43 -5.81
C ARG A 62 -20.69 11.69 -6.65
N ARG A 63 -19.67 12.21 -7.34
CA ARG A 63 -19.86 13.15 -8.47
C ARG A 63 -18.75 13.00 -9.52
N ARG A 64 -18.82 11.94 -10.32
CA ARG A 64 -18.26 11.92 -11.69
C ARG A 64 -19.15 11.02 -12.53
N GLY A 65 -19.99 11.62 -13.39
CA GLY A 65 -20.79 10.87 -14.36
C GLY A 65 -22.25 11.29 -14.50
N LEU A 66 -22.57 12.59 -14.48
CA LEU A 66 -23.77 13.10 -15.20
C LEU A 66 -23.63 14.60 -15.48
N MET A 67 -22.66 14.94 -16.32
CA MET A 67 -22.59 16.21 -17.04
C MET A 67 -22.06 15.85 -18.42
N ASP A 68 -22.95 15.32 -19.26
CA ASP A 68 -22.85 15.43 -20.71
C ASP A 68 -24.26 15.45 -21.29
N LYS A 69 -24.55 16.55 -21.99
CA LYS A 69 -25.72 16.95 -22.79
C LYS A 69 -26.77 15.87 -23.13
N LEU A 70 -28.03 16.17 -22.78
CA LEU A 70 -29.11 16.52 -23.71
C LEU A 70 -30.26 17.21 -22.96
#